data_AF-A0A2P4R664-F1
#
_entry.id   AF-A0A2P4R664-F1
#
_cell.length_a   1.000
_cell.length_b   1.000
_cell.length_c   1.000
_cell.angle_alpha   90.00
_cell.angle_beta   90.00
_cell.angle_gamma   90.00
#
_symmetry.space_group_name_H-M   'P 1'
#
loop_
_entity.id
_entity.type
_entity.pdbx_description
1 polymer ?
#
loop_
_entity_poly.entity_id
_entity_poly.type
_entity_poly.pdbx_seq_one_letter_code
_entity_poly.pdbx_strand_id
1 'polypeptide(L)'
;MKKEITEGYFDGERPLFKAHDTKLTDTVFGEGESPLKEVHDLDLDNVTFKWKYPLWYAKHIKVNNSIFETMPRSGIWYTDDIEINDSALQAPKLFRRASDIRLNNVLFADAEETMWTCQNIKLNNVQVNGNYFGKDSENIYAENLNVVGNYVFDGAKNIEVHDSTFVSKDAFWNCDNVTIYDSKISGEYLAWNTKNITLINCTIISNQGLCYIDGLKMVNCQVLRTDLAFEYCSNIDADITTEIMSIKNPISGSIRAKSIGQVIFDDPEIDPKNTKIDAIKKIA
;
A
#
# COMPACT_ATOMS: atom_id res chain seq x y z
N MET A 1 -15.37 -33.26 -2.27
CA MET A 1 -15.08 -33.33 -3.72
C MET A 1 -15.78 -32.14 -4.35
N LYS A 2 -15.05 -31.26 -5.04
CA LYS A 2 -15.65 -30.05 -5.61
C LYS A 2 -16.44 -30.38 -6.89
N LYS A 3 -17.53 -29.66 -7.13
CA LYS A 3 -18.23 -29.62 -8.42
C LYS A 3 -17.32 -28.94 -9.44
N GLU A 4 -17.26 -29.45 -10.66
CA GLU A 4 -16.45 -28.85 -11.73
C GLU A 4 -17.34 -28.19 -12.79
N ILE A 5 -16.96 -26.98 -13.19
CA ILE A 5 -17.52 -26.23 -14.32
C ILE A 5 -16.33 -25.84 -15.20
N THR A 6 -16.35 -26.23 -16.47
CA THR A 6 -15.27 -25.95 -17.43
C THR A 6 -15.87 -25.30 -18.67
N GLU A 7 -15.18 -24.34 -19.28
CA GLU A 7 -15.62 -23.63 -20.50
C GLU A 7 -16.99 -22.95 -20.34
N GLY A 8 -17.30 -22.48 -19.12
CA GLY A 8 -18.57 -21.85 -18.81
C GLY A 8 -18.69 -20.44 -19.39
N TYR A 9 -19.88 -20.07 -19.84
CA TYR A 9 -20.26 -18.69 -20.11
C TYR A 9 -21.52 -18.35 -19.32
N PHE A 10 -21.45 -17.29 -18.53
CA PHE A 10 -22.56 -16.86 -17.68
C PHE A 10 -22.79 -15.35 -17.81
N ASP A 11 -24.04 -14.96 -18.02
CA ASP A 11 -24.50 -13.57 -18.05
C ASP A 11 -25.72 -13.39 -17.13
N GLY A 12 -26.21 -12.14 -17.04
CA GLY A 12 -27.37 -11.81 -16.23
C GLY A 12 -27.10 -11.67 -14.73
N GLU A 13 -28.17 -11.54 -13.94
CA GLU A 13 -28.06 -11.32 -12.50
C GLU A 13 -27.78 -12.63 -11.75
N ARG A 14 -26.65 -12.68 -11.04
CA ARG A 14 -26.24 -13.76 -10.12
C ARG A 14 -26.34 -15.20 -10.66
N PRO A 15 -25.76 -15.49 -11.84
CA PRO A 15 -25.81 -16.83 -12.45
C PRO A 15 -25.35 -17.98 -11.54
N LEU A 16 -24.40 -17.74 -10.62
CA LEU A 16 -23.89 -18.75 -9.69
C LEU A 16 -24.05 -18.30 -8.22
N PHE A 17 -25.18 -17.65 -7.92
CA PHE A 17 -25.56 -17.29 -6.55
C PHE A 17 -25.46 -18.48 -5.60
N LYS A 18 -24.83 -18.29 -4.43
CA LYS A 18 -24.67 -19.33 -3.41
C LYS A 18 -23.98 -20.61 -3.89
N ALA A 19 -23.22 -20.55 -4.98
CA ALA A 19 -22.34 -21.63 -5.35
C ALA A 19 -21.33 -21.90 -4.23
N HIS A 20 -21.09 -23.18 -3.97
CA HIS A 20 -20.09 -23.61 -3.02
C HIS A 20 -19.41 -24.89 -3.46
N ASP A 21 -18.25 -25.20 -2.86
CA ASP A 21 -17.45 -26.39 -3.18
C ASP A 21 -17.29 -26.57 -4.69
N THR A 22 -16.95 -25.50 -5.43
CA THR A 22 -16.96 -25.51 -6.90
C THR A 22 -15.62 -25.05 -7.45
N LYS A 23 -15.11 -25.78 -8.45
CA LYS A 23 -14.00 -25.37 -9.29
C LYS A 23 -14.52 -24.90 -10.64
N LEU A 24 -14.16 -23.68 -11.02
CA LEU A 24 -14.44 -23.10 -12.32
C LEU A 24 -13.14 -22.99 -13.11
N THR A 25 -13.11 -23.55 -14.31
CA THR A 25 -11.95 -23.51 -15.22
C THR A 25 -12.39 -22.90 -16.56
N ASP A 26 -11.56 -22.07 -17.18
CA ASP A 26 -11.78 -21.49 -18.51
C ASP A 26 -13.16 -20.81 -18.64
N THR A 27 -13.59 -20.08 -17.61
CA THR A 27 -14.96 -19.56 -17.51
C THR A 27 -15.01 -18.05 -17.71
N VAL A 28 -16.01 -17.57 -18.45
CA VAL A 28 -16.26 -16.14 -18.67
C VAL A 28 -17.57 -15.73 -18.02
N PHE A 29 -17.50 -14.73 -17.14
CA PHE A 29 -18.67 -14.00 -16.67
C PHE A 29 -18.83 -12.73 -17.53
N GLY A 30 -19.83 -12.75 -18.39
CA GLY A 30 -20.20 -11.68 -19.32
C GLY A 30 -20.97 -10.54 -18.65
N GLU A 31 -21.85 -9.89 -19.42
CA GLU A 31 -22.66 -8.78 -18.91
C GLU A 31 -23.68 -9.28 -17.87
N GLY A 32 -23.55 -8.79 -16.63
CA GLY A 32 -24.37 -9.26 -15.53
C GLY A 32 -23.79 -8.85 -14.18
N GLU A 33 -24.63 -8.60 -13.19
CA GLU A 33 -24.17 -8.16 -11.87
C GLU A 33 -24.12 -9.31 -10.87
N SER A 34 -23.12 -9.29 -9.99
CA SER A 34 -23.01 -10.19 -8.83
C SER A 34 -22.93 -11.69 -9.16
N PRO A 35 -22.09 -12.15 -10.12
CA PRO A 35 -22.07 -13.54 -10.57
C PRO A 35 -21.78 -14.55 -9.45
N LEU A 36 -20.86 -14.22 -8.54
CA LEU A 36 -20.46 -15.07 -7.41
C LEU A 36 -20.74 -14.34 -6.09
N LYS A 37 -22.03 -14.23 -5.75
CA LYS A 37 -22.50 -13.62 -4.51
C LYS A 37 -22.95 -14.66 -3.49
N GLU A 38 -22.61 -14.46 -2.22
CA GLU A 38 -22.89 -15.38 -1.09
C GLU A 38 -22.25 -16.77 -1.29
N VAL A 39 -21.02 -16.82 -1.81
CA VAL A 39 -20.34 -18.06 -2.22
C VAL A 39 -19.26 -18.48 -1.23
N HIS A 40 -18.89 -19.77 -1.23
CA HIS A 40 -17.73 -20.21 -0.47
C HIS A 40 -16.99 -21.42 -1.07
N ASP A 41 -15.74 -21.62 -0.68
CA ASP A 41 -14.91 -22.77 -1.09
C ASP A 41 -14.76 -22.91 -2.62
N LEU A 42 -14.48 -21.80 -3.30
CA LEU A 42 -14.35 -21.73 -4.75
C LEU A 42 -12.88 -21.72 -5.20
N ASP A 43 -12.59 -22.55 -6.22
CA ASP A 43 -11.35 -22.45 -7.00
C ASP A 43 -11.68 -21.90 -8.39
N LEU A 44 -11.13 -20.74 -8.72
CA LEU A 44 -11.28 -20.06 -10.00
C LEU A 44 -9.95 -20.14 -10.74
N ASP A 45 -9.93 -20.79 -11.89
CA ASP A 45 -8.73 -20.95 -12.71
C ASP A 45 -9.02 -20.50 -14.14
N ASN A 46 -8.21 -19.59 -14.66
CA ASN A 46 -8.43 -18.95 -15.96
C ASN A 46 -9.86 -18.39 -16.12
N VAL A 47 -10.30 -17.59 -15.15
CA VAL A 47 -11.63 -16.96 -15.15
C VAL A 47 -11.53 -15.52 -15.60
N THR A 48 -12.44 -15.08 -16.47
CA THR A 48 -12.55 -13.69 -16.90
C THR A 48 -13.83 -13.06 -16.38
N PHE A 49 -13.69 -11.97 -15.62
CA PHE A 49 -14.81 -11.14 -15.18
C PHE A 49 -14.90 -9.89 -16.04
N LYS A 50 -16.02 -9.74 -16.76
CA LYS A 50 -16.25 -8.61 -17.65
C LYS A 50 -17.12 -7.51 -17.04
N TRP A 51 -17.83 -7.81 -15.94
CA TRP A 51 -18.81 -6.89 -15.38
C TRP A 51 -18.80 -6.85 -13.85
N LYS A 52 -19.71 -6.06 -13.29
CA LYS A 52 -19.68 -5.57 -11.90
C LYS A 52 -19.88 -6.66 -10.85
N TYR A 53 -19.32 -6.37 -9.67
CA TYR A 53 -19.53 -7.11 -8.43
C TYR A 53 -19.16 -8.62 -8.47
N PRO A 54 -18.03 -9.03 -9.10
CA PRO A 54 -17.68 -10.44 -9.26
C PRO A 54 -17.78 -11.27 -7.98
N LEU A 55 -17.18 -10.83 -6.87
CA LEU A 55 -17.10 -11.58 -5.61
C LEU A 55 -17.67 -10.73 -4.45
N TRP A 56 -18.87 -11.08 -3.99
CA TRP A 56 -19.55 -10.37 -2.91
C TRP A 56 -19.98 -11.33 -1.81
N TYR A 57 -19.66 -11.04 -0.55
CA TYR A 57 -19.93 -11.96 0.57
C TYR A 57 -19.37 -13.36 0.26
N ALA A 58 -18.09 -13.41 -0.10
CA ALA A 58 -17.42 -14.63 -0.53
C ALA A 58 -16.46 -15.13 0.56
N LYS A 59 -16.26 -16.45 0.66
CA LYS A 59 -15.35 -17.04 1.66
C LYS A 59 -14.50 -18.17 1.09
N HIS A 60 -13.22 -18.26 1.46
CA HIS A 60 -12.31 -19.34 0.99
C HIS A 60 -12.24 -19.39 -0.53
N ILE A 61 -11.73 -18.33 -1.12
CA ILE A 61 -11.67 -18.13 -2.57
C ILE A 61 -10.23 -18.20 -3.05
N LYS A 62 -9.96 -19.08 -4.01
CA LYS A 62 -8.68 -19.10 -4.72
C LYS A 62 -8.89 -18.70 -6.18
N VAL A 63 -8.12 -17.74 -6.66
CA VAL A 63 -8.16 -17.25 -8.04
C VAL A 63 -6.77 -17.38 -8.65
N ASN A 64 -6.65 -18.04 -9.80
CA ASN A 64 -5.37 -18.17 -10.51
C ASN A 64 -5.55 -17.80 -11.98
N ASN A 65 -4.50 -17.24 -12.59
CA ASN A 65 -4.41 -17.02 -14.04
C ASN A 65 -5.61 -16.24 -14.62
N SER A 66 -6.16 -15.29 -13.88
CA SER A 66 -7.48 -14.71 -14.15
C SER A 66 -7.41 -13.24 -14.52
N ILE A 67 -8.49 -12.75 -15.14
CA ILE A 67 -8.60 -11.38 -15.65
C ILE A 67 -9.84 -10.71 -15.07
N PHE A 68 -9.66 -9.51 -14.53
CA PHE A 68 -10.74 -8.58 -14.24
C PHE A 68 -10.60 -7.42 -15.22
N GLU A 69 -11.57 -7.27 -16.13
CA GLU A 69 -11.55 -6.20 -17.13
C GLU A 69 -11.89 -4.83 -16.49
N THR A 70 -12.32 -3.85 -17.30
CA THR A 70 -12.58 -2.46 -16.85
C THR A 70 -13.82 -2.29 -15.97
N MET A 71 -14.88 -3.05 -16.27
CA MET A 71 -16.21 -2.87 -15.68
C MET A 71 -16.50 -3.62 -14.35
N PRO A 72 -15.70 -4.60 -13.89
CA PRO A 72 -15.70 -5.15 -12.52
C PRO A 72 -15.45 -4.16 -11.37
N ARG A 73 -16.07 -2.96 -11.42
CA ARG A 73 -16.11 -2.00 -10.32
C ARG A 73 -16.88 -2.56 -9.12
N SER A 74 -16.44 -2.08 -7.96
CA SER A 74 -16.85 -2.55 -6.64
C SER A 74 -16.78 -4.07 -6.53
N GLY A 75 -15.68 -4.65 -7.05
CA GLY A 75 -15.73 -6.03 -7.52
C GLY A 75 -15.58 -7.08 -6.44
N ILE A 76 -14.78 -6.82 -5.41
CA ILE A 76 -14.51 -7.76 -4.31
C ILE A 76 -14.90 -7.06 -3.00
N TRP A 77 -15.94 -7.55 -2.34
CA TRP A 77 -16.57 -6.87 -1.19
C TRP A 77 -16.97 -7.87 -0.10
N TYR A 78 -16.71 -7.52 1.17
CA TYR A 78 -17.05 -8.38 2.31
C TYR A 78 -16.55 -9.82 2.14
N THR A 79 -15.37 -9.97 1.55
CA THR A 79 -14.78 -11.26 1.21
C THR A 79 -13.75 -11.63 2.27
N ASP A 80 -13.80 -12.86 2.75
CA ASP A 80 -12.95 -13.39 3.81
C ASP A 80 -12.14 -14.57 3.28
N ASP A 81 -10.82 -14.55 3.50
CA ASP A 81 -9.88 -15.55 2.98
C ASP A 81 -9.92 -15.66 1.45
N ILE A 82 -9.18 -14.75 0.78
CA ILE A 82 -9.03 -14.74 -0.67
C ILE A 82 -7.56 -14.73 -1.07
N GLU A 83 -7.21 -15.62 -1.99
CA GLU A 83 -5.90 -15.70 -2.61
C GLU A 83 -6.02 -15.49 -4.13
N ILE A 84 -5.29 -14.52 -4.67
CA ILE A 84 -5.21 -14.26 -6.11
C ILE A 84 -3.76 -14.39 -6.57
N ASN A 85 -3.54 -15.23 -7.57
CA ASN A 85 -2.24 -15.51 -8.15
C ASN A 85 -2.22 -15.23 -9.65
N ASP A 86 -1.11 -14.70 -10.16
CA ASP A 86 -0.81 -14.62 -11.60
C ASP A 86 -1.93 -13.97 -12.43
N SER A 87 -2.44 -12.82 -11.96
CA SER A 87 -3.68 -12.24 -12.49
C SER A 87 -3.54 -10.74 -12.79
N ALA A 88 -4.31 -10.28 -13.78
CA ALA A 88 -4.36 -8.88 -14.18
C ALA A 88 -5.74 -8.29 -13.86
N LEU A 89 -5.73 -7.22 -13.07
CA LEU A 89 -6.91 -6.56 -12.52
C LEU A 89 -6.95 -5.11 -13.04
N GLN A 90 -7.88 -4.82 -13.94
CA GLN A 90 -8.03 -3.50 -14.57
C GLN A 90 -9.33 -2.82 -14.11
N ALA A 91 -9.64 -2.82 -12.81
CA ALA A 91 -10.86 -2.18 -12.31
C ALA A 91 -10.56 -1.22 -11.15
N PRO A 92 -11.04 0.03 -11.21
CA PRO A 92 -10.61 1.08 -10.27
C PRO A 92 -11.04 0.84 -8.83
N LYS A 93 -11.98 -0.08 -8.58
CA LYS A 93 -12.57 -0.30 -7.26
C LYS A 93 -12.64 -1.78 -6.92
N LEU A 94 -11.57 -2.33 -6.38
CA LEU A 94 -11.49 -3.72 -5.93
C LEU A 94 -11.14 -3.80 -4.46
N PHE A 95 -11.58 -4.83 -3.76
CA PHE A 95 -11.35 -5.04 -2.32
C PHE A 95 -11.87 -3.91 -1.42
N ARG A 96 -12.98 -4.18 -0.75
CA ARG A 96 -13.50 -3.34 0.32
C ARG A 96 -13.96 -4.17 1.49
N ARG A 97 -13.56 -3.78 2.70
CA ARG A 97 -13.99 -4.47 3.94
C ARG A 97 -13.79 -5.98 3.81
N ALA A 98 -12.66 -6.36 3.24
CA ALA A 98 -12.25 -7.74 3.03
C ALA A 98 -11.11 -8.10 3.99
N SER A 99 -11.00 -9.38 4.32
CA SER A 99 -10.04 -9.90 5.31
C SER A 99 -9.28 -11.10 4.76
N ASP A 100 -8.08 -11.32 5.31
CA ASP A 100 -7.22 -12.46 4.99
C ASP A 100 -6.91 -12.57 3.49
N ILE A 101 -6.33 -11.48 2.96
CA ILE A 101 -6.07 -11.29 1.53
C ILE A 101 -4.62 -11.68 1.22
N ARG A 102 -4.42 -12.53 0.21
CA ARG A 102 -3.10 -12.92 -0.31
C ARG A 102 -3.03 -12.64 -1.81
N LEU A 103 -2.14 -11.77 -2.24
CA LEU A 103 -1.94 -11.44 -3.66
C LEU A 103 -0.51 -11.76 -4.06
N ASN A 104 -0.34 -12.63 -5.06
CA ASN A 104 0.98 -13.03 -5.57
C ASN A 104 1.04 -12.81 -7.08
N ASN A 105 2.06 -12.08 -7.55
CA ASN A 105 2.23 -11.79 -8.98
C ASN A 105 0.96 -11.17 -9.61
N VAL A 106 0.49 -10.07 -9.01
CA VAL A 106 -0.73 -9.38 -9.43
C VAL A 106 -0.41 -8.01 -10.01
N LEU A 107 -1.01 -7.71 -11.17
CA LEU A 107 -1.00 -6.39 -11.76
C LEU A 107 -2.35 -5.71 -11.55
N PHE A 108 -2.37 -4.62 -10.78
CA PHE A 108 -3.48 -3.66 -10.78
C PHE A 108 -3.18 -2.55 -11.80
N ALA A 109 -3.75 -2.67 -13.00
CA ALA A 109 -3.58 -1.68 -14.06
C ALA A 109 -4.41 -0.40 -13.82
N ASP A 110 -5.45 -0.49 -12.99
CA ASP A 110 -6.26 0.62 -12.48
C ASP A 110 -6.72 0.28 -11.04
N ALA A 111 -6.36 1.11 -10.05
CA ALA A 111 -6.50 0.81 -8.62
C ALA A 111 -7.00 1.98 -7.75
N GLU A 112 -7.66 2.99 -8.32
CA GLU A 112 -8.02 4.27 -7.68
C GLU A 112 -8.72 4.23 -6.30
N GLU A 113 -9.55 3.22 -6.03
CA GLU A 113 -10.23 3.04 -4.73
C GLU A 113 -10.16 1.58 -4.27
N THR A 114 -8.94 1.03 -4.34
CA THR A 114 -8.68 -0.39 -4.13
C THR A 114 -8.08 -0.68 -2.75
N MET A 115 -8.53 -1.78 -2.13
CA MET A 115 -8.11 -2.25 -0.80
C MET A 115 -8.42 -1.25 0.33
N TRP A 116 -9.62 -0.68 0.37
CA TRP A 116 -9.98 0.21 1.47
C TRP A 116 -10.60 -0.56 2.64
N THR A 117 -10.22 -0.17 3.86
CA THR A 117 -10.75 -0.74 5.11
C THR A 117 -10.65 -2.27 5.14
N CYS A 118 -9.55 -2.82 4.66
CA CYS A 118 -9.29 -4.26 4.61
C CYS A 118 -8.33 -4.67 5.74
N GLN A 119 -8.30 -5.96 6.07
CA GLN A 119 -7.52 -6.49 7.20
C GLN A 119 -6.69 -7.71 6.78
N ASN A 120 -5.53 -7.89 7.41
CA ASN A 120 -4.66 -9.06 7.22
C ASN A 120 -4.29 -9.27 5.75
N ILE A 121 -3.45 -8.38 5.25
CA ILE A 121 -3.09 -8.29 3.83
C ILE A 121 -1.66 -8.78 3.64
N LYS A 122 -1.45 -9.66 2.67
CA LYS A 122 -0.14 -10.09 2.20
C LYS A 122 0.00 -9.83 0.70
N LEU A 123 0.98 -9.01 0.33
CA LEU A 123 1.29 -8.65 -1.05
C LEU A 123 2.69 -9.17 -1.39
N ASN A 124 2.81 -9.95 -2.46
CA ASN A 124 4.09 -10.44 -2.94
C ASN A 124 4.19 -10.24 -4.45
N ASN A 125 5.18 -9.45 -4.88
CA ASN A 125 5.38 -9.09 -6.29
C ASN A 125 4.09 -8.50 -6.91
N VAL A 126 3.70 -7.32 -6.43
CA VAL A 126 2.46 -6.65 -6.85
C VAL A 126 2.80 -5.32 -7.50
N GLN A 127 2.16 -5.04 -8.63
CA GLN A 127 2.29 -3.76 -9.34
C GLN A 127 0.95 -3.01 -9.29
N VAL A 128 0.99 -1.73 -8.95
CA VAL A 128 -0.20 -0.90 -8.75
C VAL A 128 -0.08 0.41 -9.51
N ASN A 129 -1.08 0.69 -10.33
CA ASN A 129 -1.34 2.02 -10.86
C ASN A 129 -2.69 2.53 -10.33
N GLY A 130 -2.67 3.50 -9.41
CA GLY A 130 -3.89 4.09 -8.86
C GLY A 130 -3.67 4.81 -7.54
N ASN A 131 -4.57 5.75 -7.23
CA ASN A 131 -4.52 6.50 -5.98
C ASN A 131 -5.18 5.72 -4.81
N TYR A 132 -4.94 6.17 -3.58
CA TYR A 132 -5.54 5.66 -2.33
C TYR A 132 -5.47 4.15 -2.13
N PHE A 133 -4.52 3.48 -2.76
CA PHE A 133 -4.37 2.04 -2.60
C PHE A 133 -4.11 1.69 -1.13
N GLY A 134 -4.94 0.83 -0.55
CA GLY A 134 -4.77 0.38 0.83
C GLY A 134 -5.30 1.34 1.91
N LYS A 135 -6.15 2.32 1.55
CA LYS A 135 -6.67 3.32 2.50
C LYS A 135 -7.38 2.70 3.72
N ASP A 136 -7.10 3.19 4.92
CA ASP A 136 -7.73 2.76 6.20
C ASP A 136 -7.63 1.25 6.49
N SER A 137 -6.69 0.56 5.86
CA SER A 137 -6.47 -0.88 6.04
C SER A 137 -5.48 -1.18 7.16
N GLU A 138 -5.47 -2.41 7.66
CA GLU A 138 -4.58 -2.78 8.76
C GLU A 138 -3.98 -4.19 8.64
N ASN A 139 -2.84 -4.38 9.30
CA ASN A 139 -2.05 -5.61 9.30
C ASN A 139 -1.59 -5.98 7.89
N ILE A 140 -0.71 -5.15 7.33
CA ILE A 140 -0.25 -5.22 5.95
C ILE A 140 1.20 -5.68 5.93
N TYR A 141 1.46 -6.75 5.20
CA TYR A 141 2.80 -7.18 4.80
C TYR A 141 2.93 -7.06 3.29
N ALA A 142 3.97 -6.38 2.81
CA ALA A 142 4.25 -6.23 1.39
C ALA A 142 5.73 -6.48 1.08
N GLU A 143 5.99 -7.31 0.07
CA GLU A 143 7.32 -7.57 -0.47
C GLU A 143 7.27 -7.40 -1.99
N ASN A 144 8.25 -6.68 -2.55
CA ASN A 144 8.30 -6.37 -3.98
C ASN A 144 7.03 -5.64 -4.48
N LEU A 145 6.55 -4.66 -3.72
CA LEU A 145 5.41 -3.83 -4.09
C LEU A 145 5.88 -2.61 -4.89
N ASN A 146 5.34 -2.42 -6.09
CA ASN A 146 5.63 -1.26 -6.93
C ASN A 146 4.36 -0.43 -7.15
N VAL A 147 4.34 0.81 -6.67
CA VAL A 147 3.16 1.69 -6.74
C VAL A 147 3.48 2.94 -7.52
N VAL A 148 2.61 3.26 -8.47
CA VAL A 148 2.51 4.57 -9.13
C VAL A 148 1.12 5.12 -8.83
N GLY A 149 1.06 6.18 -8.04
CA GLY A 149 -0.21 6.78 -7.60
C GLY A 149 -0.10 7.42 -6.23
N ASN A 150 -1.06 8.27 -5.88
CA ASN A 150 -1.04 9.12 -4.69
C ASN A 150 -1.79 8.52 -3.51
N TYR A 151 -1.48 8.97 -2.30
CA TYR A 151 -2.14 8.55 -1.04
C TYR A 151 -2.10 7.05 -0.76
N VAL A 152 -1.05 6.37 -1.20
CA VAL A 152 -0.85 4.96 -0.87
C VAL A 152 -0.81 4.79 0.66
N PHE A 153 -1.65 3.88 1.15
CA PHE A 153 -1.84 3.55 2.56
C PHE A 153 -2.31 4.68 3.47
N ASP A 154 -2.98 5.72 2.96
CA ASP A 154 -3.55 6.78 3.82
C ASP A 154 -4.46 6.19 4.93
N GLY A 155 -4.15 6.52 6.18
CA GLY A 155 -4.89 6.08 7.37
C GLY A 155 -4.64 4.63 7.80
N ALA A 156 -3.70 3.91 7.16
CA ALA A 156 -3.46 2.50 7.41
C ALA A 156 -2.59 2.24 8.66
N LYS A 157 -2.66 1.02 9.18
CA LYS A 157 -1.99 0.64 10.44
C LYS A 157 -1.27 -0.70 10.39
N ASN A 158 -0.22 -0.85 11.18
CA ASN A 158 0.58 -2.09 11.27
C ASN A 158 1.06 -2.54 9.88
N ILE A 159 1.96 -1.74 9.31
CA ILE A 159 2.44 -1.92 7.94
C ILE A 159 3.90 -2.34 7.96
N GLU A 160 4.23 -3.40 7.25
CA GLU A 160 5.59 -3.87 7.04
C GLU A 160 5.86 -4.03 5.53
N VAL A 161 6.90 -3.35 5.03
CA VAL A 161 7.23 -3.28 3.60
C VAL A 161 8.69 -3.64 3.36
N HIS A 162 8.96 -4.46 2.35
CA HIS A 162 10.29 -4.89 1.93
C HIS A 162 10.49 -4.71 0.42
N ASP A 163 11.70 -4.36 0.00
CA ASP A 163 12.16 -4.37 -1.41
C ASP A 163 11.20 -3.68 -2.40
N SER A 164 10.65 -2.53 -2.02
CA SER A 164 9.51 -1.91 -2.72
C SER A 164 9.85 -0.54 -3.31
N THR A 165 9.05 -0.11 -4.29
CA THR A 165 9.19 1.21 -4.92
C THR A 165 7.86 1.96 -4.94
N PHE A 166 7.91 3.22 -4.53
CA PHE A 166 6.75 4.11 -4.50
C PHE A 166 7.05 5.39 -5.29
N VAL A 167 6.26 5.64 -6.33
CA VAL A 167 6.19 6.93 -7.04
C VAL A 167 4.84 7.54 -6.72
N SER A 168 4.84 8.42 -5.72
CA SER A 168 3.61 8.95 -5.14
C SER A 168 3.86 10.36 -4.66
N LYS A 169 2.97 11.32 -4.99
CA LYS A 169 3.00 12.62 -4.33
C LYS A 169 2.90 12.47 -2.81
N ASP A 170 1.98 11.61 -2.35
CA ASP A 170 1.63 11.43 -0.94
C ASP A 170 1.69 9.95 -0.57
N ALA A 171 2.53 9.55 0.37
CA ALA A 171 2.64 8.14 0.75
C ALA A 171 2.65 7.99 2.27
N PHE A 172 1.96 6.96 2.78
CA PHE A 172 1.89 6.66 4.21
C PHE A 172 1.33 7.81 5.05
N TRP A 173 0.33 8.53 4.54
CA TRP A 173 -0.31 9.61 5.28
C TRP A 173 -1.13 9.06 6.45
N ASN A 174 -1.17 9.77 7.57
CA ASN A 174 -2.01 9.46 8.73
C ASN A 174 -1.86 8.02 9.26
N CYS A 175 -0.68 7.41 9.11
CA CYS A 175 -0.46 6.02 9.46
C CYS A 175 -0.12 5.83 10.95
N ASP A 176 -0.22 4.60 11.42
CA ASP A 176 0.27 4.20 12.75
C ASP A 176 1.00 2.85 12.68
N ASN A 177 2.21 2.79 13.24
CA ASN A 177 3.07 1.62 13.26
C ASN A 177 3.44 1.12 11.85
N VAL A 178 4.46 1.76 11.26
CA VAL A 178 4.95 1.48 9.91
C VAL A 178 6.42 1.12 9.95
N THR A 179 6.82 0.03 9.30
CA THR A 179 8.23 -0.33 9.11
C THR A 179 8.52 -0.63 7.64
N ILE A 180 9.55 0.01 7.09
CA ILE A 180 9.90 -0.09 5.67
C ILE A 180 11.39 -0.42 5.55
N TYR A 181 11.72 -1.45 4.78
CA TYR A 181 13.07 -1.96 4.55
C TYR A 181 13.44 -1.85 3.07
N ASP A 182 14.70 -1.52 2.80
CA ASP A 182 15.38 -1.71 1.50
C ASP A 182 14.60 -1.12 0.29
N SER A 183 13.84 -0.04 0.53
CA SER A 183 12.85 0.49 -0.42
C SER A 183 13.20 1.87 -0.95
N LYS A 184 12.60 2.25 -2.08
CA LYS A 184 12.73 3.57 -2.71
C LYS A 184 11.41 4.32 -2.71
N ILE A 185 11.43 5.55 -2.25
CA ILE A 185 10.24 6.40 -2.20
C ILE A 185 10.56 7.75 -2.85
N SER A 186 9.77 8.13 -3.85
CA SER A 186 9.89 9.40 -4.56
C SER A 186 8.55 10.13 -4.57
N GLY A 187 8.50 11.33 -3.98
CA GLY A 187 7.26 12.05 -3.78
C GLY A 187 7.36 13.52 -3.36
N GLU A 188 6.26 14.06 -2.83
CA GLU A 188 6.24 15.32 -2.09
C GLU A 188 6.07 14.98 -0.60
N TYR A 189 4.85 14.76 -0.12
CA TYR A 189 4.53 14.66 1.30
C TYR A 189 4.61 13.20 1.82
N LEU A 190 5.83 12.73 2.06
CA LEU A 190 6.06 11.42 2.68
C LEU A 190 5.66 11.41 4.16
N ALA A 191 4.82 10.45 4.54
CA ALA A 191 4.56 10.01 5.90
C ALA A 191 3.99 11.06 6.87
N TRP A 192 3.31 12.11 6.37
CA TRP A 192 2.82 13.10 7.33
C TRP A 192 1.78 12.55 8.30
N ASN A 193 1.71 13.16 9.48
CA ASN A 193 0.77 12.84 10.55
C ASN A 193 0.85 11.38 11.01
N THR A 194 2.00 10.73 10.80
CA THR A 194 2.21 9.32 11.13
C THR A 194 2.74 9.18 12.54
N LYS A 195 2.36 8.08 13.20
CA LYS A 195 2.92 7.67 14.49
C LYS A 195 3.72 6.40 14.32
N ASN A 196 4.89 6.33 14.96
CA ASN A 196 5.77 5.16 14.98
C ASN A 196 6.13 4.65 13.57
N ILE A 197 6.99 5.37 12.87
CA ILE A 197 7.51 4.94 11.56
C ILE A 197 9.01 4.65 11.64
N THR A 198 9.40 3.48 11.13
CA THR A 198 10.79 3.03 11.02
C THR A 198 11.17 2.81 9.57
N LEU A 199 12.24 3.45 9.11
CA LEU A 199 12.82 3.29 7.77
C LEU A 199 14.23 2.71 7.90
N ILE A 200 14.52 1.62 7.19
CA ILE A 200 15.81 0.93 7.27
C ILE A 200 16.32 0.71 5.85
N ASN A 201 17.53 1.20 5.56
CA ASN A 201 18.17 1.11 4.23
C ASN A 201 17.37 1.75 3.09
N CYS A 202 16.42 2.64 3.40
CA CYS A 202 15.59 3.27 2.37
C CYS A 202 16.29 4.42 1.64
N THR A 203 15.91 4.64 0.37
CA THR A 203 16.23 5.86 -0.38
C THR A 203 14.98 6.72 -0.55
N ILE A 204 15.06 7.98 -0.16
CA ILE A 204 13.94 8.92 -0.14
C ILE A 204 14.29 10.14 -0.99
N ILE A 205 13.38 10.53 -1.88
CA ILE A 205 13.38 11.81 -2.59
C ILE A 205 12.02 12.46 -2.32
N SER A 206 12.01 13.66 -1.77
CA SER A 206 10.77 14.26 -1.27
C SER A 206 10.87 15.79 -1.12
N ASN A 207 9.78 16.51 -1.38
CA ASN A 207 9.60 17.91 -0.94
C ASN A 207 8.71 17.95 0.29
N GLN A 208 9.19 18.53 1.40
CA GLN A 208 8.45 18.56 2.67
C GLN A 208 8.05 17.15 3.14
N GLY A 209 8.97 16.19 3.09
CA GLY A 209 8.74 14.84 3.60
C GLY A 209 8.96 14.75 5.09
N LEU A 210 8.36 13.72 5.70
CA LEU A 210 8.59 13.37 7.10
C LEU A 210 8.18 14.51 8.03
N CYS A 211 6.96 15.03 7.91
CA CYS A 211 6.46 16.13 8.75
C CYS A 211 5.33 15.67 9.68
N TYR A 212 5.17 16.29 10.84
CA TYR A 212 4.13 15.99 11.84
C TYR A 212 4.17 14.54 12.35
N ILE A 213 5.37 13.94 12.42
CA ILE A 213 5.55 12.56 12.89
C ILE A 213 5.84 12.53 14.38
N ASP A 214 5.21 11.60 15.08
CA ASP A 214 5.59 11.24 16.46
C ASP A 214 6.20 9.82 16.48
N GLY A 215 7.50 9.74 16.77
CA GLY A 215 8.25 8.48 16.75
C GLY A 215 8.76 8.13 15.34
N LEU A 216 9.80 8.83 14.89
CA LEU A 216 10.47 8.57 13.61
C LEU A 216 11.82 7.90 13.86
N LYS A 217 12.03 6.70 13.31
CA LYS A 217 13.32 6.04 13.28
C LYS A 217 13.83 5.88 11.85
N MET A 218 15.09 6.24 11.60
CA MET A 218 15.75 6.01 10.32
C MET A 218 17.12 5.38 10.55
N VAL A 219 17.41 4.28 9.87
CA VAL A 219 18.69 3.57 9.98
C VAL A 219 19.28 3.38 8.59
N ASN A 220 20.49 3.91 8.38
CA ASN A 220 21.22 3.78 7.12
C ASN A 220 20.41 4.27 5.89
N CYS A 221 19.65 5.36 6.05
CA CYS A 221 18.84 5.90 4.96
C CYS A 221 19.64 6.86 4.07
N GLN A 222 19.26 6.92 2.80
CA GLN A 222 19.63 7.99 1.88
C GLN A 222 18.44 8.93 1.73
N VAL A 223 18.66 10.20 2.00
CA VAL A 223 17.69 11.28 1.78
C VAL A 223 18.29 12.20 0.71
N LEU A 224 17.69 12.21 -0.48
CA LEU A 224 18.25 12.79 -1.69
C LEU A 224 17.35 13.92 -2.17
N ARG A 225 17.93 15.11 -2.34
CA ARG A 225 17.20 16.28 -2.86
C ARG A 225 15.94 16.62 -2.05
N THR A 226 16.01 16.41 -0.73
CA THR A 226 14.89 16.67 0.18
C THR A 226 15.09 17.91 1.01
N ASP A 227 14.12 18.81 0.92
CA ASP A 227 14.01 20.06 1.64
C ASP A 227 12.81 20.07 2.58
N LEU A 228 12.87 20.97 3.57
CA LEU A 228 11.81 21.26 4.55
C LEU A 228 11.34 20.01 5.30
N ALA A 229 12.24 19.05 5.53
CA ALA A 229 11.90 17.82 6.22
C ALA A 229 11.87 18.00 7.74
N PHE A 230 11.24 17.04 8.42
CA PHE A 230 11.15 16.93 9.88
C PHE A 230 10.30 18.00 10.57
N GLU A 231 9.49 18.75 9.81
CA GLU A 231 8.65 19.81 10.38
C GLU A 231 7.72 19.22 11.43
N TYR A 232 7.70 19.80 12.63
CA TYR A 232 6.85 19.38 13.74
C TYR A 232 6.99 17.89 14.13
N CYS A 233 8.17 17.30 13.92
CA CYS A 233 8.42 15.92 14.31
C CYS A 233 8.96 15.78 15.74
N SER A 234 8.45 14.81 16.49
CA SER A 234 8.86 14.48 17.86
C SER A 234 9.45 13.08 17.94
N ASN A 235 10.30 12.84 18.95
CA ASN A 235 10.89 11.53 19.22
C ASN A 235 11.66 10.97 18.00
N ILE A 236 12.45 11.83 17.36
CA ILE A 236 13.24 11.47 16.17
C ILE A 236 14.51 10.69 16.58
N ASP A 237 14.82 9.62 15.87
CA ASP A 237 16.10 8.89 15.88
C ASP A 237 16.51 8.60 14.42
N ALA A 238 17.16 9.55 13.77
CA ALA A 238 17.46 9.47 12.33
C ALA A 238 18.97 9.40 12.04
N ASP A 239 19.38 8.35 11.33
CA ASP A 239 20.73 8.17 10.77
C ASP A 239 20.72 8.17 9.25
N ILE A 240 21.24 9.24 8.66
CA ILE A 240 21.17 9.54 7.23
C ILE A 240 22.59 9.64 6.65
N THR A 241 22.81 8.92 5.56
CA THR A 241 24.15 8.75 4.95
C THR A 241 24.47 9.80 3.87
N THR A 242 23.53 10.68 3.56
CA THR A 242 23.60 11.69 2.49
C THR A 242 23.42 13.11 3.04
N GLU A 243 23.52 14.09 2.14
CA GLU A 243 23.17 15.47 2.44
C GLU A 243 21.66 15.65 2.50
N ILE A 244 21.16 16.34 3.53
CA ILE A 244 19.78 16.82 3.60
C ILE A 244 19.79 18.30 3.19
N MET A 245 18.92 18.72 2.27
CA MET A 245 18.94 20.12 1.79
C MET A 245 18.48 21.08 2.87
N SER A 246 17.36 20.80 3.54
CA SER A 246 16.95 21.56 4.71
C SER A 246 16.11 20.77 5.71
N ILE A 247 16.30 21.14 6.98
CA ILE A 247 15.52 20.67 8.13
C ILE A 247 14.73 21.88 8.65
N LYS A 248 13.45 21.69 8.95
CA LYS A 248 12.59 22.77 9.47
C LYS A 248 11.92 22.34 10.76
N ASN A 249 11.99 23.18 11.79
CA ASN A 249 11.14 23.11 12.99
C ASN A 249 10.94 21.70 13.61
N PRO A 250 11.98 20.86 13.81
CA PRO A 250 11.81 19.60 14.54
C PRO A 250 11.59 19.87 16.03
N ILE A 251 10.64 19.17 16.64
CA ILE A 251 10.24 19.34 18.05
C ILE A 251 11.24 18.67 18.99
N SER A 252 11.62 17.41 18.75
CA SER A 252 12.56 16.69 19.62
C SER A 252 13.23 15.48 18.97
N GLY A 253 14.42 15.12 19.47
CA GLY A 253 15.12 13.89 19.10
C GLY A 253 16.53 14.12 18.59
N SER A 254 16.99 13.24 17.71
CA SER A 254 18.34 13.26 17.13
C SER A 254 18.29 13.04 15.62
N ILE A 255 18.93 13.94 14.87
CA ILE A 255 19.10 13.84 13.43
C ILE A 255 20.61 13.86 13.15
N ARG A 256 21.13 12.75 12.62
CA ARG A 256 22.50 12.64 12.14
C ARG A 256 22.48 12.51 10.62
N ALA A 257 23.25 13.36 9.94
CA ALA A 257 23.36 13.34 8.48
C ALA A 257 24.82 13.53 8.03
N LYS A 258 25.15 13.18 6.80
CA LYS A 258 26.49 13.47 6.24
C LYS A 258 26.76 14.98 6.19
N SER A 259 25.80 15.74 5.72
CA SER A 259 25.82 17.20 5.74
C SER A 259 24.40 17.73 5.70
N ILE A 260 24.21 18.98 6.11
CA ILE A 260 22.92 19.63 6.17
C ILE A 260 23.09 21.00 5.53
N GLY A 261 22.28 21.31 4.52
CA GLY A 261 22.34 22.58 3.80
C GLY A 261 21.85 23.75 4.66
N GLN A 262 20.61 23.65 5.14
CA GLN A 262 19.99 24.67 5.99
C GLN A 262 19.23 24.05 7.16
N VAL A 263 19.28 24.70 8.32
CA VAL A 263 18.42 24.41 9.46
C VAL A 263 17.56 25.64 9.72
N ILE A 264 16.25 25.46 9.81
CA ILE A 264 15.25 26.52 9.95
C ILE A 264 14.53 26.33 11.29
N PHE A 265 14.59 27.35 12.15
CA PHE A 265 13.82 27.49 13.38
C PHE A 265 13.15 28.85 13.38
N ASP A 266 12.01 28.96 12.71
CA ASP A 266 11.23 30.20 12.59
C ASP A 266 9.91 30.16 13.37
N ASP A 267 9.60 29.04 14.01
CA ASP A 267 8.51 28.91 14.97
C ASP A 267 9.00 29.20 16.40
N PRO A 268 8.51 30.28 17.06
CA PRO A 268 8.95 30.66 18.40
C PRO A 268 8.50 29.69 19.51
N GLU A 269 7.57 28.77 19.24
CA GLU A 269 7.10 27.78 20.23
C GLU A 269 8.04 26.56 20.33
N ILE A 270 8.98 26.41 19.40
CA ILE A 270 9.92 25.29 19.35
C ILE A 270 11.25 25.69 19.99
N ASP A 271 11.67 24.99 21.04
CA ASP A 271 13.02 25.13 21.59
C ASP A 271 14.02 24.28 20.77
N PRO A 272 14.96 24.90 20.03
CA PRO A 272 15.94 24.17 19.22
C PRO A 272 16.82 23.22 20.02
N LYS A 273 16.94 23.39 21.35
CA LYS A 273 17.76 22.52 22.22
C LYS A 273 17.19 21.13 22.39
N ASN A 274 15.90 20.93 22.12
CA ASN A 274 15.25 19.63 22.24
C ASN A 274 15.60 18.68 21.09
N THR A 275 16.20 19.21 20.00
CA THR A 275 16.63 18.42 18.85
C THR A 275 18.13 18.51 18.68
N LYS A 276 18.82 17.38 18.75
CA LYS A 276 20.24 17.26 18.44
C LYS A 276 20.43 17.09 16.93
N ILE A 277 21.15 17.98 16.29
CA ILE A 277 21.41 17.93 14.84
C ILE A 277 22.92 17.85 14.61
N ASP A 278 23.40 16.70 14.13
CA ASP A 278 24.82 16.40 13.94
C ASP A 278 25.14 16.18 12.44
N ALA A 279 26.04 16.99 11.88
CA ALA A 279 26.63 16.75 10.56
C ALA A 279 27.93 15.94 10.71
N ILE A 280 28.02 14.77 10.06
CA ILE A 280 29.22 13.93 10.02
C ILE A 280 30.25 14.63 9.11
N LYS A 281 31.14 15.45 9.71
CA LYS A 281 32.25 16.05 8.98
C LYS A 281 33.02 14.98 8.22
N LYS A 282 33.25 15.19 6.91
CA LYS A 282 34.33 14.52 6.19
C LYS A 282 35.61 14.82 6.97
N ILE A 283 36.24 13.79 7.54
CA ILE A 283 37.69 13.81 7.68
C ILE A 283 38.18 13.83 6.23
N ALA A 284 38.71 14.98 5.81
CA ALA A 284 39.25 15.21 4.49
C ALA A 284 40.45 14.30 4.22
#